data_AF-X1HPC2-F1
#
_entry.id   AF-X1HPC2-F1
#
_cell.length_a   1.000
_cell.length_b   1.000
_cell.length_c   1.000
_cell.angle_alpha   90.00
_cell.angle_beta   90.00
_cell.angle_gamma   90.00
#
_symmetry.space_group_name_H-M   'P 1'
#
loop_
_entity.id
_entity.type
_entity.pdbx_description
1 polymer ?
#
loop_
_entity_poly.entity_id
_entity_poly.type
_entity_poly.pdbx_seq_one_letter_code
_entity_poly.pdbx_strand_id
1 'polypeptide(L)' 'EFEKLFDLLFEYLDISHYIILNDLVDGSNLIKSTFGNLHFLKTYNPLKNLKWNKIDKIWRNHNIFSKEHGFIYPDLV' A
#
# COMPACT_ATOMS: atom_id res chain seq x y z
N GLU A 1 -1.43 2.68 28.53
CA GLU A 1 -2.32 1.68 29.19
C GLU A 1 -3.02 0.79 28.16
N PHE A 2 -3.63 1.38 27.13
CA PHE A 2 -4.25 0.67 25.99
C PHE A 2 -3.31 -0.30 25.24
N GLU A 3 -2.11 0.15 24.84
CA GLU A 3 -1.15 -0.67 24.08
C GLU A 3 -0.75 -1.96 24.81
N LYS A 4 -0.52 -1.90 26.13
CA LYS A 4 -0.19 -3.06 26.96
C LYS A 4 -1.27 -4.16 26.93
N LEU A 5 -2.53 -3.79 26.75
CA LEU A 5 -3.63 -4.74 26.66
C LEU A 5 -3.59 -5.50 25.33
N PHE A 6 -3.20 -4.81 24.24
CA PHE A 6 -3.02 -5.43 22.93
C PHE A 6 -1.80 -6.33 22.90
N ASP A 7 -0.70 -5.93 23.54
CA ASP A 7 0.50 -6.76 23.64
C ASP A 7 0.17 -8.11 24.29
N LEU A 8 -0.52 -8.09 25.43
CA LEU A 8 -0.94 -9.31 26.15
C LEU A 8 -1.92 -10.15 25.33
N LEU A 9 -2.87 -9.52 24.63
CA LEU A 9 -3.83 -10.21 23.79
C LEU A 9 -3.15 -10.88 22.59
N PHE A 10 -2.23 -10.19 21.94
CA PHE A 10 -1.50 -10.70 20.78
C PHE A 10 -0.48 -11.76 21.15
N GLU A 11 0.16 -11.64 22.32
CA GLU A 11 0.97 -12.71 22.91
C GLU A 11 0.13 -13.97 23.18
N TYR A 12 -1.06 -13.82 23.80
CA TYR A 12 -1.97 -14.94 24.04
C TYR A 12 -2.44 -15.62 22.74
N LEU A 13 -2.59 -14.85 21.66
CA LEU A 13 -3.03 -15.34 20.35
C LEU A 13 -1.88 -15.83 19.45
N ASP A 14 -0.64 -15.83 19.94
CA ASP A 14 0.57 -16.19 19.17
C ASP A 14 0.78 -15.33 17.90
N ILE A 15 0.39 -14.04 17.98
CA ILE A 15 0.58 -13.06 16.91
C ILE A 15 1.91 -12.35 17.16
N SER A 16 2.93 -12.74 16.39
CA SER A 16 4.30 -12.23 16.53
C SER A 16 4.55 -10.88 15.86
N HIS A 17 3.73 -10.48 14.90
CA HIS A 17 3.93 -9.26 14.13
C HIS A 17 2.61 -8.51 13.97
N TYR A 18 2.52 -7.33 14.59
CA TYR A 18 1.36 -6.46 14.50
C TYR A 18 1.80 -4.99 14.43
N ILE A 19 0.90 -4.16 13.91
CA ILE A 19 1.07 -2.71 13.85
C ILE A 19 -0.20 -2.10 14.44
N ILE A 20 -0.05 -1.26 15.46
CA ILE A 20 -1.14 -0.48 16.02
C ILE A 20 -1.12 0.89 15.34
N LEU A 21 -2.15 1.16 14.54
CA LEU A 21 -2.30 2.45 13.86
C LEU A 21 -3.21 3.35 14.70
N ASN A 22 -2.61 4.27 15.46
CA ASN A 22 -3.35 5.19 16.33
C ASN A 22 -3.89 6.41 15.56
N ASP A 23 -3.19 6.84 14.50
CA ASP A 23 -3.54 8.03 13.70
C ASP A 23 -4.06 7.63 12.31
N LEU A 24 -5.23 6.98 12.29
CA LEU A 24 -5.91 6.68 11.03
C LEU A 24 -6.49 7.98 10.44
N VAL A 25 -5.89 8.45 9.35
CA VAL A 25 -6.46 9.52 8.53
C VAL A 25 -7.47 8.91 7.56
N ASP A 26 -8.58 9.61 7.31
CA ASP A 26 -9.51 9.24 6.24
C ASP A 26 -8.75 9.13 4.91
N GLY A 27 -8.62 7.90 4.41
CA GLY A 27 -7.90 7.60 3.17
C GLY A 27 -8.48 8.35 1.97
N SER A 28 -9.78 8.69 1.98
CA SER A 28 -10.38 9.50 0.93
C SER A 28 -9.81 10.92 0.92
N ASN A 29 -9.51 11.50 2.09
CA ASN A 29 -8.91 12.83 2.20
C ASN A 29 -7.44 12.81 1.79
N LEU A 30 -6.70 11.75 2.13
CA LEU A 30 -5.32 11.56 1.67
C LEU A 30 -5.22 11.46 0.14
N ILE A 31 -6.11 10.68 -0.49
CA ILE A 31 -6.10 10.56 -1.95
C ILE A 31 -6.59 11.87 -2.59
N LYS A 32 -7.57 12.57 -2.00
CA LYS A 32 -8.02 13.89 -2.47
C LYS A 32 -6.92 14.94 -2.41
N SER A 33 -6.08 14.96 -1.37
CA SER A 33 -5.01 15.96 -1.28
C SER A 33 -3.97 15.80 -2.39
N THR A 34 -3.79 14.58 -2.88
CA THR A 34 -2.83 14.26 -3.95
C THR A 34 -3.45 14.41 -5.35
N PHE A 35 -4.66 13.91 -5.56
CA PHE A 35 -5.28 13.78 -6.89
C PHE A 35 -6.46 14.73 -7.12
N GLY A 36 -6.87 15.49 -6.11
CA GLY A 36 -8.03 16.37 -6.16
C GLY A 36 -9.34 15.59 -6.26
N ASN A 37 -9.94 15.59 -7.45
CA ASN A 37 -11.22 14.93 -7.70
C ASN A 37 -11.06 13.39 -7.78
N LEU A 38 -11.82 12.66 -6.97
CA LEU A 38 -11.77 11.19 -6.90
C LEU A 38 -12.67 10.45 -7.89
N HIS A 39 -13.35 11.13 -8.82
CA HIS A 39 -14.28 10.46 -9.74
C HIS A 39 -13.61 9.33 -10.55
N PHE A 40 -12.32 9.47 -10.87
CA PHE A 40 -11.55 8.46 -11.59
C PHE A 40 -11.51 7.10 -10.86
N LEU A 41 -11.59 7.07 -9.53
CA LEU A 41 -11.57 5.84 -8.73
C LEU A 41 -12.73 4.90 -9.07
N LYS A 42 -13.88 5.44 -9.53
CA LYS A 42 -15.04 4.61 -9.94
C LYS A 42 -14.73 3.71 -11.13
N THR A 43 -13.78 4.10 -11.97
CA THR A 43 -13.39 3.39 -13.19
C THR A 43 -11.94 2.88 -13.14
N TYR A 44 -11.19 3.23 -12.10
CA TYR A 44 -9.80 2.87 -11.95
C TYR A 44 -9.68 1.40 -11.55
N ASN A 45 -8.96 0.63 -12.36
CA ASN A 45 -8.60 -0.75 -12.03
C ASN A 45 -7.08 -0.84 -11.88
N PRO A 46 -6.55 -0.90 -10.64
CA PRO A 46 -5.10 -0.96 -10.41
C PRO A 46 -4.45 -2.21 -11.00
N LEU A 47 -5.21 -3.30 -11.20
CA LEU A 47 -4.71 -4.56 -11.74
C LEU A 47 -4.41 -4.47 -13.24
N LYS A 48 -4.96 -3.49 -13.97
CA LYS A 48 -4.62 -3.28 -15.40
C LYS A 48 -3.15 -2.95 -15.61
N ASN A 49 -2.49 -2.44 -14.57
CA ASN A 49 -1.07 -2.11 -14.63
C ASN A 49 -0.18 -3.31 -14.32
N LEU A 50 -0.75 -4.45 -13.90
CA LEU A 50 0.01 -5.67 -13.64
C LEU A 50 0.27 -6.43 -14.94
N LYS A 51 1.55 -6.72 -15.19
CA LYS A 51 2.01 -7.60 -16.26
C LYS A 51 2.76 -8.77 -15.66
N TRP A 52 2.54 -9.96 -16.20
CA TRP A 52 3.26 -11.15 -15.77
C TRP A 52 4.74 -11.06 -16.16
N ASN A 53 5.63 -11.08 -15.17
CA ASN A 53 7.06 -11.19 -15.42
C ASN A 53 7.44 -12.67 -15.54
N LYS A 54 7.97 -13.05 -16.72
CA LYS A 54 8.35 -14.45 -17.02
C LYS A 54 9.63 -14.90 -16.31
N ILE A 55 10.52 -13.97 -15.95
CA ILE A 55 11.81 -14.26 -15.31
C ILE A 55 11.57 -14.59 -13.83
N ASP A 56 10.93 -13.66 -13.12
CA ASP A 56 10.76 -13.75 -11.67
C ASP A 56 9.46 -14.45 -11.26
N LYS A 57 8.62 -14.83 -12.22
CA LYS A 57 7.33 -15.51 -12.03
C LYS A 57 6.38 -14.79 -11.06
N ILE A 58 6.36 -13.45 -11.13
CA ILE A 58 5.46 -12.60 -10.34
C ILE A 58 4.76 -11.55 -11.20
N TRP A 59 3.55 -11.15 -10.80
CA TRP A 59 2.84 -10.03 -11.39
C TRP A 59 3.48 -8.71 -10.95
N ARG A 60 3.86 -7.86 -11.91
CA ARG A 60 4.52 -6.58 -11.63
C ARG A 60 3.79 -5.40 -12.22
N ASN A 61 3.77 -4.30 -11.47
CA ASN A 61 3.26 -3.03 -11.95
C ASN A 61 4.34 -2.32 -12.78
N HIS A 62 4.14 -2.25 -14.09
CA HIS A 62 5.11 -1.66 -15.01
C HIS A 62 5.22 -0.12 -14.93
N ASN A 63 4.37 0.54 -14.14
CA ASN A 63 4.48 1.97 -13.85
C ASN A 63 5.37 2.25 -12.62
N ILE A 64 5.69 1.23 -11.82
CA ILE A 64 6.51 1.34 -10.60
C ILE A 64 7.91 0.78 -10.83
N PHE A 65 8.04 -0.24 -11.68
CA PHE A 65 9.32 -0.91 -11.95
C PHE A 65 9.88 -0.52 -13.33
N SER A 66 11.16 -0.18 -13.37
CA SER A 66 11.92 0.05 -14.60
C SER A 66 12.18 -1.26 -15.35
N LYS A 67 12.57 -1.15 -16.63
CA LYS A 67 13.01 -2.31 -17.43
C LYS A 67 14.20 -3.04 -16.78
N GLU A 68 15.01 -2.32 -16.02
CA GLU A 68 16.16 -2.84 -15.28
C GLU A 68 15.81 -3.32 -13.86
N HIS A 69 14.52 -3.43 -13.54
CA HIS A 69 14.02 -3.91 -12.24
C HIS A 69 14.27 -2.94 -11.07
N GLY A 70 14.73 -1.72 -11.33
CA GLY A 70 14.81 -0.65 -10.34
C GLY A 70 13.45 0.03 -10.12
N PHE A 71 13.25 0.65 -8.96
CA PHE A 71 12.06 1.46 -8.71
C PHE A 71 12.14 2.76 -9.52
N ILE A 72 11.05 3.12 -10.19
CA ILE A 72 10.87 4.44 -10.79
C ILE A 72 9.97 5.22 -9.84
N TYR A 73 10.57 5.95 -8.92
CA TYR A 73 9.84 7.00 -8.21
C TYR A 73 10.06 8.32 -8.95
N PRO A 74 9.01 9.12 -9.19
CA PRO A 74 9.21 10.49 -9.63
C PRO A 74 10.01 11.26 -8.56
N ASP A 75 10.86 12.19 -9.00
CA ASP A 75 11.57 13.09 -8.09
C ASP A 75 10.54 13.78 -7.18
N LEU A 76 10.77 13.68 -5.86
CA LEU A 76 9.98 14.41 -4.88
C LEU A 76 10.42 15.88 -4.95
N VAL A 77 9.58 16.72 -5.56
CA VAL A 77 9.75 18.19 -5.61
C VAL A 77 9.46 18.79 -4.25
#